data_AF-A0A804PG62-F1
#
_entry.id   AF-A0A804PG62-F1
#
_cell.length_a   1.000
_cell.length_b   1.000
_cell.length_c   1.000
_cell.angle_alpha   90.00
_cell.angle_beta   90.00
_cell.angle_gamma   90.00
#
_symmetry.space_group_name_H-M   'P 1'
#
loop_
_entity.id
_entity.type
_entity.pdbx_description
1 polymer ?
#
loop_
_entity_poly.entity_id
_entity_poly.type
_entity_poly.pdbx_seq_one_letter_code
_entity_poly.pdbx_strand_id
1 'polypeptide(L)'
;MFPSEPTPSSSSFPATVARRSNADIWGGFWASFLTTSMCLDDSLDPAAVRGKIVVCDRDVNSRAAKGDVVRRAGGVGMVLANGAFDDEGLVADCHALPATAVGAAAGDRLRKYIASATKHRPATGTILFEGTHLDVHPAPVVAAFSARGPNPQSSEILKPDLIAPGLNILAAWPSGVGPAGIPSDCG
;
A
#
# COMPACT_ATOMS: atom_id res chain seq x y z
N MET A 1 -23.59 -2.33 -21.16
CA MET A 1 -22.38 -3.06 -21.58
C MET A 1 -21.20 -2.28 -21.03
N PHE A 2 -20.67 -2.68 -19.86
CA PHE A 2 -19.43 -2.08 -19.38
C PHE A 2 -18.34 -2.50 -20.37
N PRO A 3 -17.60 -1.55 -20.97
CA PRO A 3 -16.40 -1.93 -21.69
C PRO A 3 -15.51 -2.65 -20.69
N SER A 4 -15.23 -3.92 -20.94
CA SER A 4 -14.15 -4.61 -20.24
C SER A 4 -12.89 -3.80 -20.53
N GLU A 5 -12.40 -3.06 -19.55
CA GLU A 5 -11.03 -2.58 -19.61
C GLU A 5 -10.12 -3.78 -19.89
N PRO A 6 -9.08 -3.61 -20.71
CA PRO A 6 -8.13 -4.67 -20.93
C PRO A 6 -7.53 -5.00 -19.55
N THR A 7 -7.79 -6.22 -19.08
CA THR A 7 -7.01 -6.81 -17.98
C THR A 7 -5.54 -6.54 -18.29
N PRO A 8 -4.77 -5.84 -17.43
CA PRO A 8 -3.37 -5.59 -17.71
C PRO A 8 -2.71 -6.95 -17.93
N SER A 9 -2.32 -7.19 -19.19
CA SER A 9 -1.79 -8.47 -19.67
C SER A 9 -0.58 -8.82 -18.82
N SER A 10 -0.71 -9.76 -17.88
CA SER A 10 0.32 -10.29 -16.96
C SER A 10 1.63 -9.50 -16.99
N SER A 11 1.59 -8.22 -16.60
CA SER A 11 2.70 -7.33 -16.88
C SER A 11 3.64 -7.44 -15.71
N SER A 12 4.52 -8.44 -15.77
CA SER A 12 5.61 -8.58 -14.83
C SER A 12 6.57 -7.41 -15.03
N PHE A 13 6.70 -6.56 -14.01
CA PHE A 13 7.67 -5.47 -14.04
C PHE A 13 8.83 -5.81 -13.11
N PRO A 14 9.88 -6.50 -13.60
CA PRO A 14 11.09 -6.66 -12.82
C PRO A 14 11.74 -5.29 -12.68
N ALA A 15 11.94 -4.85 -11.45
CA ALA A 15 12.67 -3.63 -11.17
C ALA A 15 13.61 -3.82 -9.98
N THR A 16 14.62 -2.96 -9.91
CA THR A 16 15.40 -2.82 -8.68
C THR A 16 14.49 -2.23 -7.61
N VAL A 17 14.57 -2.72 -6.39
CA VAL A 17 13.86 -2.14 -5.25
C VAL A 17 14.68 -0.98 -4.71
N ALA A 18 14.06 0.20 -4.58
CA ALA A 18 14.71 1.36 -4.00
C ALA A 18 15.11 1.05 -2.56
N ARG A 19 16.38 1.30 -2.21
CA ARG A 19 16.80 1.25 -0.81
C ARG A 19 16.32 2.50 -0.11
N ARG A 20 16.05 2.37 1.19
CA ARG A 20 16.05 3.55 2.07
C ARG A 20 17.43 4.20 1.96
N SER A 21 17.45 5.48 1.59
CA SER A 21 18.64 6.29 1.78
C SER A 21 18.87 6.35 3.29
N ASN A 22 19.96 5.75 3.75
CA ASN A 22 20.59 6.17 5.00
C ASN A 22 21.19 7.54 4.73
N ALA A 23 20.36 8.57 4.60
CA ALA A 23 20.88 9.92 4.77
C ALA A 23 21.30 10.03 6.24
N ASP A 24 22.48 10.58 6.44
CA ASP A 24 23.34 10.32 7.58
C ASP A 24 22.67 10.59 8.92
N ILE A 25 22.84 9.64 9.85
CA ILE A 25 22.53 9.79 11.27
C ILE A 25 23.57 10.75 11.85
N TRP A 26 23.47 12.05 11.57
CA TRP A 26 24.15 13.09 12.33
C TRP A 26 23.37 14.41 12.20
N GLY A 27 22.64 14.78 13.26
CA GLY A 27 22.31 16.20 13.52
C GLY A 27 20.85 16.66 13.50
N GLY A 28 19.88 15.88 13.00
CA GLY A 28 18.46 16.33 12.99
C GLY A 28 17.45 15.28 12.50
N PHE A 29 17.85 14.02 12.52
CA PHE A 29 17.47 13.05 11.50
C PHE A 29 16.55 11.94 12.03
N TRP A 30 15.47 12.30 12.72
CA TRP A 30 14.37 11.36 13.02
C TRP A 30 13.15 11.63 12.12
N ALA A 31 12.86 12.89 11.83
CA ALA A 31 11.74 13.28 10.97
C ALA A 31 11.96 12.84 9.51
N SER A 32 13.17 13.04 8.95
CA SER A 32 13.46 12.74 7.54
C SER A 32 13.43 11.23 7.21
N PHE A 33 13.83 10.37 8.15
CA PHE A 33 13.72 8.92 7.96
C PHE A 33 12.28 8.43 7.91
N LEU A 34 11.43 8.94 8.80
CA LEU A 34 10.01 8.57 8.86
C LEU A 34 9.26 9.09 7.63
N THR A 35 9.54 10.32 7.18
CA THR A 35 8.86 10.91 6.01
C THR A 35 9.19 10.18 4.71
N THR A 36 10.44 9.74 4.55
CA THR A 36 10.90 9.01 3.36
C THR A 36 10.30 7.60 3.32
N SER A 37 10.31 6.87 4.44
CA SER A 37 9.76 5.51 4.44
C SER A 37 8.26 5.49 4.25
N MET A 38 7.56 6.53 4.68
CA MET A 38 6.12 6.67 4.51
C MET A 38 5.71 7.22 3.13
N CYS A 39 6.66 7.51 2.23
CA CYS A 39 6.37 8.07 0.90
C CYS A 39 5.43 9.29 0.98
N LEU A 40 5.78 10.21 1.88
CA LEU A 40 5.13 11.51 1.99
C LEU A 40 5.49 12.40 0.80
N ASP A 41 4.70 13.44 0.57
CA ASP A 41 5.00 14.44 -0.45
C ASP A 41 6.41 15.01 -0.27
N ASP A 42 7.11 15.15 -1.40
CA ASP A 42 8.47 15.67 -1.52
C ASP A 42 9.54 14.98 -0.65
N SER A 43 9.25 13.77 -0.12
CA SER A 43 10.21 13.03 0.71
C SER A 43 11.11 12.08 -0.09
N LEU A 44 10.72 11.71 -1.31
CA LEU A 44 11.47 10.78 -2.15
C LEU A 44 12.48 11.53 -3.04
N ASP A 45 13.74 11.12 -3.00
CA ASP A 45 14.75 11.56 -3.98
C ASP A 45 14.49 10.90 -5.35
N PRO A 46 14.14 11.68 -6.40
CA PRO A 46 13.89 11.16 -7.73
C PRO A 46 15.07 10.36 -8.29
N ALA A 47 16.32 10.73 -7.98
CA ALA A 47 17.50 10.01 -8.45
C ALA A 47 17.59 8.61 -7.82
N ALA A 48 17.12 8.46 -6.57
CA ALA A 48 17.11 7.19 -5.87
C ALA A 48 15.98 6.26 -6.32
N VAL A 49 14.82 6.79 -6.73
CA VAL A 49 13.60 5.98 -6.99
C VAL A 49 13.24 5.81 -8.47
N ARG A 50 13.77 6.64 -9.37
CA ARG A 50 13.44 6.57 -10.80
C ARG A 50 13.72 5.17 -11.38
N GLY A 51 12.72 4.58 -12.02
CA GLY A 51 12.82 3.25 -12.63
C GLY A 51 12.77 2.08 -11.63
N LYS A 52 12.40 2.32 -10.36
CA LYS A 52 12.45 1.31 -9.29
C LYS A 52 11.09 1.02 -8.68
N ILE A 53 10.97 -0.14 -8.03
CA ILE A 53 9.87 -0.43 -7.12
C ILE A 53 10.22 0.19 -5.76
N VAL A 54 9.30 0.95 -5.19
CA VAL A 54 9.49 1.62 -3.89
C VAL A 54 8.69 0.88 -2.82
N VAL A 55 9.31 0.62 -1.67
CA VAL A 55 8.60 0.08 -0.50
C VAL A 55 8.24 1.22 0.44
N CYS A 56 6.93 1.44 0.60
CA CYS A 56 6.38 2.46 1.46
C CYS A 56 5.76 1.81 2.70
N ASP A 57 6.02 2.36 3.88
CA ASP A 57 5.33 1.95 5.09
C ASP A 57 3.91 2.56 5.10
N ARG A 58 2.93 1.74 5.49
CA ARG A 58 1.56 2.20 5.73
C ARG A 58 1.53 3.04 7.00
N ASP A 59 1.15 4.31 6.85
CA ASP A 59 0.96 5.27 7.95
C ASP A 59 0.53 6.64 7.40
N VAL A 60 0.22 7.59 8.29
CA VAL A 60 0.06 9.05 8.15
C VAL A 60 -0.79 9.53 6.96
N ASN A 61 -0.34 9.39 5.71
CA ASN A 61 -1.07 9.80 4.51
C ASN A 61 -1.88 8.63 3.91
N SER A 62 -2.80 8.96 2.99
CA SER A 62 -3.63 7.93 2.37
C SER A 62 -2.78 6.94 1.58
N ARG A 63 -3.19 5.66 1.62
CA ARG A 63 -2.51 4.56 0.92
C ARG A 63 -2.44 4.84 -0.58
N ALA A 64 -3.53 5.33 -1.16
CA ALA A 64 -3.61 5.76 -2.55
C ALA A 64 -2.63 6.90 -2.89
N ALA A 65 -2.52 7.94 -2.05
CA ALA A 65 -1.64 9.08 -2.29
C ALA A 65 -0.15 8.68 -2.34
N LYS A 66 0.29 7.72 -1.51
CA LYS A 66 1.66 7.18 -1.58
C LYS A 66 1.99 6.65 -2.98
N GLY A 67 1.04 5.99 -3.64
CA GLY A 67 1.20 5.52 -5.01
C GLY A 67 1.42 6.66 -6.01
N ASP A 68 0.73 7.78 -5.85
CA ASP A 68 0.94 8.96 -6.68
C ASP A 68 2.29 9.63 -6.43
N VAL A 69 2.71 9.75 -5.16
CA VAL A 69 4.04 10.27 -4.80
C VAL A 69 5.14 9.45 -5.47
N VAL A 70 5.07 8.12 -5.37
CA VAL A 70 6.04 7.23 -6.02
C VAL A 70 6.04 7.41 -7.54
N ARG A 71 4.85 7.54 -8.15
CA ARG A 71 4.72 7.77 -9.59
C ARG A 71 5.36 9.09 -10.00
N ARG A 72 5.07 10.18 -9.29
CA ARG A 72 5.63 11.52 -9.58
C ARG A 72 7.14 11.57 -9.39
N ALA A 73 7.69 10.82 -8.44
CA ALA A 73 9.13 10.69 -8.27
C ALA A 73 9.81 9.78 -9.32
N GLY A 74 9.03 9.13 -10.20
CA GLY A 74 9.52 8.31 -11.31
C GLY A 74 9.67 6.82 -11.00
N GLY A 75 9.10 6.35 -9.88
CA GLY A 75 9.02 4.93 -9.56
C GLY A 75 8.10 4.18 -10.53
N VAL A 76 8.40 2.91 -10.78
CA VAL A 76 7.65 2.04 -11.71
C VAL A 76 6.66 1.11 -10.99
N GLY A 77 6.77 1.02 -9.67
CA GLY A 77 5.87 0.21 -8.85
C GLY A 77 5.99 0.53 -7.37
N MET A 78 5.04 0.07 -6.56
CA MET A 78 5.05 0.27 -5.12
C MET A 78 4.67 -1.00 -4.36
N VAL A 79 5.34 -1.24 -3.25
CA VAL A 79 4.87 -2.20 -2.22
C VAL A 79 4.50 -1.41 -0.98
N LEU A 80 3.24 -1.46 -0.58
CA LEU A 80 2.77 -0.90 0.68
C LEU A 80 2.94 -1.95 1.78
N ALA A 81 3.86 -1.71 2.71
CA ALA A 81 4.14 -2.61 3.81
C ALA A 81 3.47 -2.14 5.10
N ASN A 82 2.59 -2.97 5.67
CA ASN A 82 2.00 -2.73 6.98
C ASN A 82 3.08 -2.60 8.07
N GLY A 83 2.80 -1.75 9.06
CA GLY A 83 3.57 -1.66 10.30
C GLY A 83 2.99 -2.55 11.40
N ALA A 84 3.62 -2.53 12.58
CA ALA A 84 3.16 -3.29 13.74
C ALA A 84 1.74 -2.89 14.21
N PHE A 85 1.32 -1.65 13.95
CA PHE A 85 -0.01 -1.15 14.29
C PHE A 85 -1.11 -1.57 13.29
N ASP A 86 -0.75 -1.87 12.05
CA ASP A 86 -1.70 -2.33 11.01
C ASP A 86 -1.89 -3.85 11.00
N ASP A 87 -0.95 -4.58 11.59
CA ASP A 87 -0.92 -6.05 11.65
C ASP A 87 -0.98 -6.67 10.23
N GLU A 88 -1.59 -7.84 10.08
CA GLU A 88 -1.74 -8.55 8.80
C GLU A 88 -2.94 -8.09 7.95
N GLY A 89 -3.68 -7.06 8.39
CA GLY A 89 -4.89 -6.59 7.74
C GLY A 89 -4.64 -5.88 6.40
N LEU A 90 -5.04 -6.51 5.28
CA LEU A 90 -4.93 -5.93 3.94
C LEU A 90 -6.21 -5.23 3.50
N VAL A 91 -6.06 -4.04 2.92
CA VAL A 91 -7.14 -3.27 2.28
C VAL A 91 -6.75 -3.06 0.84
N ALA A 92 -7.66 -3.35 -0.10
CA ALA A 92 -7.42 -3.09 -1.51
C ALA A 92 -7.72 -1.61 -1.80
N ASP A 93 -6.66 -0.82 -1.99
CA ASP A 93 -6.77 0.56 -2.48
C ASP A 93 -6.37 0.61 -3.96
N CYS A 94 -6.99 1.54 -4.69
CA CYS A 94 -6.58 1.83 -6.05
C CYS A 94 -5.32 2.71 -6.04
N HIS A 95 -4.34 2.36 -6.86
CA HIS A 95 -3.06 3.07 -6.95
C HIS A 95 -2.80 3.54 -8.38
N ALA A 96 -2.16 4.70 -8.47
CA ALA A 96 -1.80 5.38 -9.72
C ALA A 96 -0.73 4.63 -10.58
N LEU A 97 -0.14 3.56 -10.05
CA LEU A 97 0.89 2.73 -10.66
C LEU A 97 0.74 1.27 -10.17
N PRO A 98 1.44 0.29 -10.77
CA PRO A 98 1.43 -1.09 -10.28
C PRO A 98 1.83 -1.20 -8.81
N ALA A 99 0.92 -1.62 -7.96
CA ALA A 99 1.15 -1.70 -6.52
C ALA A 99 0.56 -2.95 -5.88
N THR A 100 1.16 -3.35 -4.76
CA THR A 100 0.66 -4.44 -3.90
C THR A 100 0.83 -4.08 -2.43
N ALA A 101 -0.06 -4.59 -1.57
CA ALA A 101 0.01 -4.42 -0.13
C ALA A 101 0.44 -5.73 0.54
N VAL A 102 1.28 -5.64 1.56
CA VAL A 102 1.77 -6.79 2.32
C VAL A 102 1.56 -6.56 3.82
N GLY A 103 1.21 -7.63 4.54
CA GLY A 103 1.04 -7.62 5.99
C GLY A 103 2.36 -7.37 6.73
N ALA A 104 2.28 -7.13 8.04
CA ALA A 104 3.42 -6.70 8.85
C ALA A 104 4.62 -7.66 8.77
N ALA A 105 4.38 -8.97 8.88
CA ALA A 105 5.43 -9.99 8.83
C ALA A 105 6.14 -10.03 7.47
N ALA A 106 5.39 -9.91 6.37
CA ALA A 106 5.95 -9.83 5.03
C ALA A 106 6.69 -8.51 4.79
N GLY A 107 6.14 -7.40 5.31
CA GLY A 107 6.79 -6.09 5.32
C GLY A 107 8.16 -6.13 6.00
N ASP A 108 8.27 -6.78 7.15
CA ASP A 108 9.53 -6.92 7.88
C ASP A 108 10.56 -7.76 7.13
N ARG A 109 10.13 -8.85 6.48
CA ARG A 109 11.00 -9.64 5.61
C ARG A 109 11.50 -8.82 4.42
N LEU A 110 10.63 -8.02 3.82
CA LEU A 110 10.98 -7.15 2.70
C LEU A 110 11.97 -6.05 3.12
N ARG A 111 11.74 -5.40 4.27
CA ARG A 111 12.67 -4.43 4.86
C ARG A 111 14.05 -5.04 5.10
N LYS A 112 14.12 -6.26 5.66
CA LYS A 112 15.38 -7.01 5.86
C LYS A 112 16.05 -7.37 4.53
N TYR A 113 15.29 -7.81 3.54
CA TYR A 113 15.81 -8.13 2.20
C TYR A 113 16.48 -6.92 1.55
N ILE A 114 15.81 -5.75 1.58
CA ILE A 114 16.35 -4.51 1.02
C ILE A 114 17.61 -4.06 1.77
N ALA A 115 17.60 -4.16 3.10
CA ALA A 115 18.75 -3.82 3.93
C ALA A 115 19.98 -4.72 3.66
N SER A 116 19.74 -6.00 3.33
CA SER A 116 20.80 -6.97 3.03
C SER A 116 21.46 -6.79 1.65
N ALA A 117 20.86 -5.98 0.77
CA ALA A 117 21.39 -5.79 -0.56
C ALA A 117 22.81 -5.17 -0.49
N THR A 118 23.63 -5.39 -1.52
CA THR A 118 24.93 -4.69 -1.70
C THR A 118 25.01 -4.04 -3.08
N LYS A 119 26.02 -3.19 -3.34
CA LYS A 119 26.23 -2.61 -4.68
C LYS A 119 26.38 -3.69 -5.75
N HIS A 120 26.94 -4.86 -5.38
CA HIS A 120 27.15 -6.00 -6.25
C HIS A 120 25.94 -6.96 -6.32
N ARG A 121 24.99 -6.84 -5.39
CA ARG A 121 23.74 -7.62 -5.35
C ARG A 121 22.58 -6.69 -4.98
N PRO A 122 22.07 -5.91 -5.93
CA PRO A 122 20.93 -5.04 -5.67
C PRO A 122 19.69 -5.87 -5.34
N ALA A 123 18.84 -5.34 -4.46
CA ALA A 123 17.51 -5.92 -4.24
C ALA A 123 16.69 -5.76 -5.52
N THR A 124 16.07 -6.84 -5.97
CA THR A 124 15.20 -6.84 -7.14
C THR A 124 13.87 -7.47 -6.77
N GLY A 125 12.81 -7.08 -7.46
CA GLY A 125 11.47 -7.60 -7.22
C GLY A 125 10.64 -7.54 -8.49
N THR A 126 9.61 -8.36 -8.53
CA THR A 126 8.60 -8.35 -9.60
C THR A 126 7.24 -8.34 -8.94
N ILE A 127 6.37 -7.44 -9.38
CA ILE A 127 4.94 -7.45 -9.01
C ILE A 127 4.21 -8.21 -10.11
N LEU A 128 3.47 -9.26 -9.71
CA LEU A 128 2.66 -10.10 -10.59
C LEU A 128 1.19 -9.92 -10.20
N PHE A 129 0.32 -9.81 -11.20
CA PHE A 129 -1.12 -9.74 -11.02
C PHE A 129 -1.72 -11.09 -11.41
N GLU A 130 -2.13 -11.88 -10.42
CA GLU A 130 -2.67 -13.24 -10.60
C GLU A 130 -4.20 -13.29 -10.51
N GLY A 131 -4.86 -12.13 -10.45
CA GLY A 131 -6.29 -12.01 -10.30
C GLY A 131 -6.76 -12.19 -8.85
N THR A 132 -8.00 -12.63 -8.67
CA THR A 132 -8.62 -12.79 -7.35
C THR A 132 -8.48 -14.22 -6.87
N HIS A 133 -7.83 -14.40 -5.72
CA HIS A 133 -7.79 -15.69 -5.02
C HIS A 133 -8.94 -15.77 -4.03
N LEU A 134 -9.71 -16.86 -4.09
CA LEU A 134 -10.79 -17.17 -3.15
C LEU A 134 -10.30 -18.15 -2.08
N ASP A 135 -11.18 -18.57 -1.17
CA ASP A 135 -10.89 -19.55 -0.10
C ASP A 135 -9.80 -19.11 0.89
N VAL A 136 -9.80 -17.82 1.25
CA VAL A 136 -8.92 -17.25 2.28
C VAL A 136 -9.36 -17.70 3.67
N HIS A 137 -8.43 -18.21 4.48
CA HIS A 137 -8.68 -18.65 5.85
C HIS A 137 -7.76 -17.90 6.84
N PRO A 138 -8.29 -17.47 8.00
CA PRO A 138 -9.67 -17.57 8.45
C PRO A 138 -10.59 -16.53 7.77
N ALA A 139 -11.86 -16.90 7.54
CA ALA A 139 -12.93 -16.00 7.10
C ALA A 139 -14.29 -16.44 7.69
N PRO A 140 -15.16 -15.51 8.13
CA PRO A 140 -14.95 -14.06 8.17
C PRO A 140 -14.10 -13.62 9.38
N VAL A 141 -13.43 -12.48 9.24
CA VAL A 141 -12.74 -11.77 10.33
C VAL A 141 -13.27 -10.35 10.40
N VAL A 142 -13.51 -9.84 11.61
CA VAL A 142 -13.94 -8.46 11.80
C VAL A 142 -12.79 -7.53 11.39
N ALA A 143 -13.02 -6.70 10.37
CA ALA A 143 -12.03 -5.75 9.88
C ALA A 143 -11.55 -4.80 10.98
N ALA A 144 -10.27 -4.43 10.96
CA ALA A 144 -9.64 -3.59 12.00
C ALA A 144 -10.32 -2.22 12.15
N PHE A 145 -10.87 -1.66 11.06
CA PHE A 145 -11.57 -0.38 11.06
C PHE A 145 -13.05 -0.48 11.46
N SER A 146 -13.59 -1.69 11.70
CA SER A 146 -14.98 -1.82 12.14
C SER A 146 -15.15 -1.21 13.52
N ALA A 147 -16.08 -0.25 13.64
CA ALA A 147 -16.43 0.34 14.92
C ALA A 147 -16.78 -0.74 15.95
N ARG A 148 -16.34 -0.52 17.18
CA ARG A 148 -16.51 -1.44 18.30
C ARG A 148 -17.49 -0.82 19.30
N GLY A 149 -18.27 -1.65 19.96
CA GLY A 149 -19.05 -1.24 21.12
C GLY A 149 -18.17 -0.92 22.33
N PRO A 150 -18.79 -0.53 23.47
CA PRO A 150 -20.24 -0.48 23.69
C PRO A 150 -20.92 0.72 23.00
N ASN A 151 -22.26 0.72 22.99
CA ASN A 151 -23.03 1.86 22.52
C ASN A 151 -22.83 3.05 23.48
N PRO A 152 -22.36 4.22 22.99
CA PRO A 152 -22.07 5.37 23.85
C PRO A 152 -23.33 6.04 24.43
N GLN A 153 -24.52 5.79 23.88
CA GLN A 153 -25.77 6.41 24.36
C GLN A 153 -26.51 5.57 25.40
N SER A 154 -26.48 4.24 25.29
CA SER A 154 -27.09 3.31 26.23
C SER A 154 -26.25 2.04 26.25
N SER A 155 -25.49 1.86 27.32
CA SER A 155 -24.57 0.74 27.50
C SER A 155 -25.31 -0.59 27.69
N GLU A 156 -26.60 -0.55 28.03
CA GLU A 156 -27.47 -1.72 28.16
C GLU A 156 -27.84 -2.34 26.79
N ILE A 157 -27.70 -1.57 25.71
CA ILE A 157 -27.95 -2.03 24.33
C ILE A 157 -26.63 -2.33 23.64
N LEU A 158 -26.31 -3.62 23.49
CA LEU A 158 -25.10 -4.07 22.80
C LEU A 158 -25.09 -3.63 21.33
N LYS A 159 -23.94 -3.11 20.86
CA LYS A 159 -23.67 -2.78 19.45
C LYS A 159 -22.25 -3.22 19.06
N PRO A 160 -21.99 -3.52 17.77
CA PRO A 160 -22.95 -3.71 16.68
C PRO A 160 -23.77 -5.02 16.84
N ASP A 161 -24.92 -5.14 16.15
CA ASP A 161 -25.81 -6.30 16.30
C ASP A 161 -25.44 -7.50 15.41
N LEU A 162 -24.86 -7.24 14.23
CA LEU A 162 -24.56 -8.25 13.20
C LEU A 162 -23.26 -7.87 12.47
N ILE A 163 -22.55 -8.88 11.96
CA ILE A 163 -21.43 -8.72 11.02
C ILE A 163 -21.86 -9.09 9.61
N ALA A 164 -21.31 -8.42 8.60
CA ALA A 164 -21.53 -8.70 7.20
C ALA A 164 -20.25 -8.41 6.38
N PRO A 165 -20.12 -8.96 5.15
CA PRO A 165 -19.03 -8.60 4.25
C PRO A 165 -19.02 -7.10 3.95
N GLY A 166 -17.90 -6.44 4.22
CA GLY A 166 -17.76 -4.98 4.03
C GLY A 166 -16.35 -4.52 3.66
N LEU A 167 -15.44 -5.45 3.37
CA LEU A 167 -14.06 -5.15 2.97
C LEU A 167 -13.82 -5.71 1.56
N ASN A 168 -13.25 -4.88 0.68
CA ASN A 168 -12.93 -5.21 -0.73
C ASN A 168 -14.16 -5.66 -1.54
N ILE A 169 -15.27 -4.92 -1.42
CA ILE A 169 -16.53 -5.21 -2.11
C ILE A 169 -16.57 -4.47 -3.46
N LEU A 170 -16.78 -5.22 -4.55
CA LEU A 170 -17.00 -4.64 -5.88
C LEU A 170 -18.45 -4.14 -6.00
N ALA A 171 -18.61 -2.88 -6.43
CA ALA A 171 -19.91 -2.23 -6.58
C ALA A 171 -19.92 -1.28 -7.80
N ALA A 172 -21.10 -0.75 -8.15
CA ALA A 172 -21.22 0.25 -9.21
C ALA A 172 -20.50 1.56 -8.83
N TRP A 173 -19.87 2.21 -9.82
CA TRP A 173 -19.12 3.45 -9.64
C TRP A 173 -19.45 4.46 -10.75
N PRO A 174 -19.57 5.76 -10.45
CA PRO A 174 -19.85 6.78 -11.46
C PRO A 174 -18.70 6.92 -12.47
N SER A 175 -19.04 7.11 -13.74
CA SER A 175 -18.06 7.43 -14.78
C SER A 175 -17.43 8.81 -14.55
N GLY A 176 -16.14 8.94 -14.87
CA GLY A 176 -15.40 10.21 -14.75
C GLY A 176 -14.92 10.56 -13.34
N VAL A 177 -15.09 9.67 -12.37
CA VAL A 177 -14.54 9.79 -11.01
C VAL A 177 -13.56 8.65 -10.78
N GLY A 178 -12.31 8.96 -10.46
CA GLY A 178 -11.29 7.94 -10.14
C GLY A 178 -11.61 7.21 -8.82
N PRO A 179 -11.50 5.88 -8.75
CA PRO A 179 -11.78 5.09 -7.53
C PRO A 179 -10.89 5.41 -6.32
N ALA A 180 -9.67 5.89 -6.52
CA ALA A 180 -8.71 6.28 -5.49
C ALA A 180 -9.01 7.67 -4.89
N GLY A 181 -9.89 8.46 -5.51
CA GLY A 181 -10.24 9.81 -5.03
C GLY A 181 -9.09 10.81 -5.05
N ILE A 182 -8.06 10.57 -5.88
CA ILE A 182 -6.90 11.45 -6.07
C ILE A 182 -6.94 12.06 -7.49
N PRO A 183 -6.42 13.29 -7.69
CA PRO A 183 -6.46 13.97 -8.99
C PRO A 183 -5.84 13.17 -10.14
N SER A 184 -4.87 12.33 -9.79
CA SER A 184 -4.06 11.50 -10.67
C SER A 184 -4.74 10.24 -11.22
N ASP A 185 -5.93 9.93 -10.73
CA ASP A 185 -6.67 8.70 -10.99
C ASP A 185 -7.83 8.91 -11.98
N CYS A 186 -8.10 10.16 -12.37
CA CYS A 186 -8.95 10.49 -13.50
C CYS A 186 -8.07 10.60 -14.75
N GLY A 187 -7.90 9.50 -15.50
CA GLY A 187 -7.16 9.46 -16.77
C GLY A 187 -7.97 8.80 -17.86
#